data_AF-A0A7S2SS45-F1
#
_entry.id   AF-A0A7S2SS45-F1
#
_cell.length_a   1.000
_cell.length_b   1.000
_cell.length_c   1.000
_cell.angle_alpha   90.00
_cell.angle_beta   90.00
_cell.angle_gamma   90.00
#
_symmetry.space_group_name_H-M   'P 1'
#
loop_
_entity.id
_entity.type
_entity.pdbx_description
1 polymer ?
#
loop_
_entity_poly.entity_id
_entity_poly.type
_entity_poly.pdbx_seq_one_letter_code
_entity_poly.pdbx_strand_id
1 'polypeptide(L)'
;SVAMHAVRGAVRGGGLWRAVRCLASSSSSSASPGSSSTTVAVTFRNLPKSTTSEGLGSTIASRDLPAPLSLNVVRNRKGKGTGAAAAVFSSEEEARRVADALNGAEVEGSAVSVQVSSPPTGPQYGETDPLTELRMGLMTIDGDEEDNQILRELIASEVLYEEPDESDAKSSGQKDQLEADDGGHGHEIDLEATDADAFLRRRGMQAEDEVEPELPGRWAETIVRADRVQKVIKGGMIMSYRTLVVVGNGHGVGGFGVGKAQDAAESVARGIRQAKKNLVVVDRYKNTALVHTVEGRHNNCKVVLRAVPPGYGFKGGRTAQAILQQMGIADCTAKAYGRRTPASVVQAIFKALARHKSLDQISRSRGRRILEMEWRRGL
;
A
#
# COMPACT_ATOMS: atom_id res chain seq x y z
N SER A 1 24.38 -5.13 -25.62
CA SER A 1 23.16 -4.38 -26.01
C SER A 1 22.14 -4.24 -24.87
N VAL A 2 21.89 -5.29 -24.07
CA VAL A 2 20.94 -5.27 -22.92
C VAL A 2 21.38 -4.36 -21.75
N ALA A 3 22.70 -4.23 -21.51
CA ALA A 3 23.24 -3.31 -20.50
C ALA A 3 22.97 -1.81 -20.78
N MET A 4 22.78 -1.41 -22.05
CA MET A 4 22.56 0.00 -22.41
C MET A 4 21.13 0.50 -22.11
N HIS A 5 20.14 -0.40 -21.99
CA HIS A 5 18.77 -0.01 -21.66
C HIS A 5 18.55 0.15 -20.13
N ALA A 6 19.29 -0.59 -19.30
CA ALA A 6 19.19 -0.51 -17.84
C ALA A 6 19.75 0.81 -17.26
N VAL A 7 20.76 1.39 -17.92
CA VAL A 7 21.38 2.66 -17.49
C VAL A 7 20.49 3.89 -17.78
N ARG A 8 19.62 3.82 -18.80
CA ARG A 8 18.77 4.95 -19.23
C ARG A 8 17.67 5.34 -18.24
N GLY A 9 17.23 4.44 -17.36
CA GLY A 9 16.16 4.71 -16.38
C GLY A 9 16.63 5.31 -15.05
N ALA A 10 17.94 5.27 -14.76
CA ALA A 10 18.51 5.59 -13.45
C ALA A 10 18.74 7.10 -13.19
N VAL A 11 18.63 7.95 -14.22
CA VAL A 11 19.03 9.37 -14.15
C VAL A 11 17.91 10.31 -13.65
N ARG A 12 16.70 9.82 -13.34
CA ARG A 12 15.60 10.66 -12.81
C ARG A 12 15.20 10.43 -11.36
N GLY A 13 15.95 9.64 -10.60
CA GLY A 13 15.75 9.54 -9.16
C GLY A 13 16.71 8.53 -8.53
N GLY A 14 17.76 9.03 -7.88
CA GLY A 14 18.55 8.25 -6.91
C GLY A 14 19.16 6.93 -7.38
N GLY A 15 19.54 6.80 -8.65
CA GLY A 15 19.82 5.49 -9.26
C GLY A 15 21.29 5.04 -9.36
N LEU A 16 22.21 5.48 -8.51
CA LEU A 16 23.60 4.98 -8.56
C LEU A 16 23.68 3.47 -8.16
N TRP A 17 22.78 3.05 -7.26
CA TRP A 17 22.65 1.66 -6.80
C TRP A 17 22.28 0.66 -7.89
N ARG A 18 21.54 1.06 -8.95
CA ARG A 18 21.17 0.15 -10.05
C ARG A 18 22.31 -0.12 -11.02
N ALA A 19 23.21 0.86 -11.24
CA ALA A 19 24.39 0.67 -12.07
C ALA A 19 25.41 -0.23 -11.39
N VAL A 20 25.62 -0.03 -10.08
CA VAL A 20 26.46 -0.88 -9.23
C VAL A 20 25.96 -2.33 -9.21
N ARG A 21 24.64 -2.54 -9.09
CA ARG A 21 24.03 -3.88 -9.09
C ARG A 21 24.17 -4.62 -10.43
N CYS A 22 24.14 -3.91 -11.57
CA CYS A 22 24.33 -4.51 -12.89
C CYS A 22 25.81 -4.85 -13.17
N LEU A 23 26.75 -4.04 -12.69
CA LEU A 23 28.19 -4.29 -12.82
C LEU A 23 28.66 -5.47 -11.97
N ALA A 24 28.12 -5.63 -10.75
CA ALA A 24 28.41 -6.76 -9.88
C ALA A 24 27.83 -8.10 -10.39
N SER A 25 26.75 -8.07 -11.18
CA SER A 25 26.12 -9.29 -11.71
C SER A 25 26.82 -9.93 -12.91
N SER A 26 27.72 -9.21 -13.59
CA SER A 26 28.38 -9.70 -14.82
C SER A 26 29.66 -10.51 -14.61
N SER A 27 30.14 -10.69 -13.37
CA SER A 27 31.42 -11.35 -13.07
C SER A 27 31.31 -12.56 -12.13
N SER A 28 30.17 -13.25 -12.08
CA SER A 28 30.05 -14.51 -11.32
C SER A 28 30.44 -15.71 -12.17
N SER A 29 31.73 -15.94 -12.34
CA SER A 29 32.26 -17.27 -12.67
C SER A 29 32.49 -18.05 -11.38
N SER A 30 32.05 -19.32 -11.39
CA SER A 30 32.13 -20.32 -10.31
C SER A 30 33.40 -20.24 -9.44
N ALA A 31 33.24 -20.02 -8.14
CA ALA A 31 34.28 -20.21 -7.14
C ALA A 31 33.78 -21.07 -5.97
N SER A 32 34.60 -22.04 -5.57
CA SER A 32 34.38 -23.03 -4.52
C SER A 32 34.35 -22.39 -3.11
N PRO A 33 33.73 -23.04 -2.11
CA PRO A 33 33.55 -22.47 -0.77
C PRO A 33 34.88 -22.56 -0.01
N GLY A 34 35.56 -21.41 0.17
CA GLY A 34 36.83 -21.37 0.91
C GLY A 34 37.54 -20.03 0.97
N SER A 35 37.19 -19.05 0.14
CA SER A 35 37.61 -17.66 0.32
C SER A 35 36.47 -16.72 -0.09
N SER A 36 35.97 -15.90 0.84
CA SER A 36 34.91 -14.94 0.56
C SER A 36 35.50 -13.73 -0.20
N SER A 37 35.70 -13.87 -1.51
CA SER A 37 36.06 -12.76 -2.39
C SER A 37 34.83 -11.86 -2.61
N THR A 38 34.48 -11.08 -1.60
CA THR A 38 33.35 -10.15 -1.65
C THR A 38 33.75 -8.96 -2.53
N THR A 39 33.23 -8.92 -3.75
CA THR A 39 33.41 -7.78 -4.65
C THR A 39 32.69 -6.55 -4.09
N VAL A 40 33.42 -5.45 -3.88
CA VAL A 40 32.88 -4.22 -3.27
C VAL A 40 32.88 -3.08 -4.28
N ALA A 41 31.82 -2.28 -4.27
CA ALA A 41 31.68 -1.12 -5.15
C ALA A 41 31.93 0.19 -4.39
N VAL A 42 32.67 1.09 -5.03
CA VAL A 42 32.97 2.43 -4.52
C VAL A 42 32.34 3.45 -5.46
N THR A 43 31.69 4.44 -4.88
CA THR A 43 31.00 5.49 -5.64
C THR A 43 31.65 6.85 -5.38
N PHE A 44 31.97 7.54 -6.47
CA PHE A 44 32.56 8.88 -6.47
C PHE A 44 31.48 9.90 -6.84
N ARG A 45 31.43 11.02 -6.12
CA ARG A 45 30.53 12.15 -6.37
C ARG A 45 31.31 13.46 -6.35
N ASN A 46 30.70 14.49 -6.94
CA ASN A 46 31.27 15.84 -7.08
C ASN A 46 32.50 15.90 -8.01
N LEU A 47 32.53 15.02 -9.02
CA LEU A 47 33.57 15.05 -10.04
C LEU A 47 33.34 16.17 -11.07
N PRO A 48 34.40 16.76 -11.63
CA PRO A 48 34.29 17.66 -12.76
C PRO A 48 33.57 16.99 -13.94
N LYS A 49 32.85 17.79 -14.74
CA LYS A 49 32.09 17.27 -15.90
C LYS A 49 32.98 16.86 -17.07
N SER A 50 34.25 17.29 -17.07
CA SER A 50 35.31 16.96 -18.03
C SER A 50 35.95 15.61 -17.77
N THR A 51 35.84 15.10 -16.55
CA THR A 51 36.61 13.95 -16.09
C THR A 51 36.30 12.68 -16.89
N THR A 52 37.36 12.00 -17.34
CA THR A 52 37.32 10.73 -18.07
C THR A 52 37.62 9.55 -17.15
N SER A 53 37.22 8.34 -17.56
CA SER A 53 37.55 7.10 -16.82
C SER A 53 39.07 6.90 -16.73
N GLU A 54 39.80 7.22 -17.80
CA GLU A 54 41.26 7.15 -17.84
C GLU A 54 41.92 8.19 -16.92
N GLY A 55 41.40 9.42 -16.87
CA GLY A 55 41.92 10.47 -15.98
C GLY A 55 41.70 10.16 -14.49
N LEU A 56 40.59 9.51 -14.14
CA LEU A 56 40.40 9.01 -12.77
C LEU A 56 41.29 7.81 -12.47
N GLY A 57 41.47 6.91 -13.44
CA GLY A 57 42.38 5.78 -13.32
C GLY A 57 43.82 6.24 -13.08
N SER A 58 44.30 7.24 -13.81
CA SER A 58 45.65 7.80 -13.62
C SER A 58 45.80 8.51 -12.28
N THR A 59 44.76 9.20 -11.80
CA THR A 59 44.77 9.86 -10.48
C THR A 59 44.81 8.85 -9.33
N ILE A 60 44.13 7.71 -9.47
CA ILE A 60 44.21 6.59 -8.52
C ILE A 60 45.61 5.99 -8.56
N ALA A 61 46.14 5.72 -9.76
CA ALA A 61 47.47 5.14 -9.94
C ALA A 61 48.61 6.04 -9.42
N SER A 62 48.51 7.36 -9.60
CA SER A 62 49.53 8.31 -9.14
C SER A 62 49.65 8.44 -7.62
N ARG A 63 48.68 7.89 -6.87
CA ARG A 63 48.64 7.91 -5.40
C ARG A 63 48.98 6.56 -4.78
N ASP A 64 49.55 5.65 -5.57
CA ASP A 64 49.89 4.28 -5.16
C ASP A 64 48.71 3.49 -4.57
N LEU A 65 47.49 3.77 -5.07
CA LEU A 65 46.27 3.10 -4.67
C LEU A 65 46.00 1.86 -5.54
N PRO A 66 45.30 0.83 -5.00
CA PRO A 66 44.98 -0.37 -5.76
C PRO A 66 44.15 -0.03 -7.00
N ALA A 67 44.47 -0.68 -8.12
CA ALA A 67 43.77 -0.47 -9.37
C ALA A 67 42.37 -1.14 -9.33
N PRO A 68 41.29 -0.43 -9.72
CA PRO A 68 39.96 -1.01 -9.75
C PRO A 68 39.83 -2.05 -10.88
N LEU A 69 39.06 -3.11 -10.63
CA LEU A 69 38.69 -4.12 -11.63
C LEU A 69 37.88 -3.52 -12.77
N SER A 70 37.04 -2.52 -12.47
CA SER A 70 36.34 -1.72 -13.46
C SER A 70 36.08 -0.32 -12.94
N LEU A 71 36.16 0.69 -13.81
CA LEU A 71 35.94 2.10 -13.48
C LEU A 71 35.08 2.75 -14.56
N ASN A 72 33.90 3.23 -14.16
CA ASN A 72 32.92 3.80 -15.07
C ASN A 72 32.45 5.18 -14.60
N VAL A 73 32.66 6.20 -15.45
CA VAL A 73 32.13 7.55 -15.23
C VAL A 73 30.73 7.66 -15.81
N VAL A 74 29.78 8.12 -14.99
CA VAL A 74 28.39 8.30 -15.41
C VAL A 74 28.28 9.53 -16.31
N ARG A 75 27.75 9.31 -17.52
CA ARG A 75 27.53 10.35 -18.53
C ARG A 75 26.04 10.42 -18.90
N ASN A 76 25.57 11.62 -19.23
CA ASN A 76 24.21 11.85 -19.71
C ASN A 76 24.08 11.45 -21.20
N ARG A 77 22.85 11.40 -21.74
CA ARG A 77 22.54 11.03 -23.14
C ARG A 77 23.29 11.88 -24.19
N LYS A 78 23.71 13.10 -23.84
CA LYS A 78 24.49 14.01 -24.69
C LYS A 78 26.02 13.84 -24.53
N GLY A 79 26.48 12.80 -23.84
CA GLY A 79 27.91 12.52 -23.60
C GLY A 79 28.56 13.35 -22.49
N LYS A 80 27.87 14.35 -21.91
CA LYS A 80 28.39 15.18 -20.81
C LYS A 80 28.45 14.39 -19.49
N GLY A 81 29.55 14.53 -18.73
CA GLY A 81 29.70 13.94 -17.40
C GLY A 81 28.66 14.46 -16.40
N THR A 82 28.17 13.57 -15.52
CA THR A 82 27.20 13.93 -14.47
C THR A 82 27.87 14.20 -13.12
N GLY A 83 29.20 14.17 -13.06
CA GLY A 83 29.97 14.33 -11.82
C GLY A 83 29.89 13.14 -10.87
N ALA A 84 29.57 11.95 -11.39
CA ALA A 84 29.52 10.71 -10.64
C ALA A 84 30.28 9.60 -11.37
N ALA A 85 30.98 8.75 -10.62
CA ALA A 85 31.65 7.55 -11.14
C ALA A 85 31.46 6.37 -10.18
N ALA A 86 31.61 5.16 -10.68
CA ALA A 86 31.60 3.94 -9.90
C ALA A 86 32.82 3.08 -10.25
N ALA A 87 33.49 2.57 -9.22
CA ALA A 87 34.59 1.61 -9.35
C ALA A 87 34.26 0.33 -8.59
N VAL A 88 34.81 -0.79 -9.05
CA VAL A 88 34.64 -2.11 -8.44
C VAL A 88 36.01 -2.66 -8.05
N PHE A 89 36.13 -3.16 -6.83
CA PHE A 89 37.37 -3.71 -6.26
C PHE A 89 37.19 -5.17 -5.87
N SER A 90 38.32 -5.89 -5.83
CA SER A 90 38.36 -7.32 -5.54
C SER A 90 38.22 -7.61 -4.04
N SER A 91 38.64 -6.66 -3.20
CA SER A 91 38.60 -6.74 -1.74
C SER A 91 37.98 -5.49 -1.13
N GLU A 92 37.31 -5.66 0.02
CA GLU A 92 36.78 -4.56 0.83
C GLU A 92 37.90 -3.66 1.37
N GLU A 93 39.07 -4.23 1.68
CA GLU A 93 40.22 -3.47 2.17
C GLU A 93 40.77 -2.51 1.11
N GLU A 94 40.83 -2.97 -0.15
CA GLU A 94 41.23 -2.14 -1.30
C GLU A 94 40.24 -0.99 -1.50
N ALA A 95 38.94 -1.28 -1.45
CA ALA A 95 37.88 -0.30 -1.59
C ALA A 95 37.92 0.78 -0.49
N ARG A 96 38.15 0.39 0.77
CA ARG A 96 38.27 1.32 1.89
C ARG A 96 39.50 2.20 1.79
N ARG A 97 40.68 1.64 1.44
CA ARG A 97 41.91 2.42 1.22
C ARG A 97 41.73 3.51 0.16
N VAL A 98 41.05 3.18 -0.94
CA VAL A 98 40.75 4.14 -2.01
C VAL A 98 39.76 5.21 -1.54
N ALA A 99 38.74 4.81 -0.77
CA ALA A 99 37.76 5.76 -0.24
C ALA A 99 38.41 6.74 0.73
N ASP A 100 39.21 6.26 1.67
CA ASP A 100 39.87 7.11 2.67
C ASP A 100 40.87 8.08 2.05
N ALA A 101 41.62 7.63 1.02
CA ALA A 101 42.62 8.46 0.35
C ALA A 101 42.04 9.51 -0.62
N LEU A 102 40.83 9.28 -1.15
CA LEU A 102 40.20 10.15 -2.14
C LEU A 102 39.03 10.98 -1.61
N ASN A 103 38.50 10.64 -0.43
CA ASN A 103 37.42 11.42 0.18
C ASN A 103 37.95 12.77 0.67
N GLY A 104 37.42 13.86 0.11
CA GLY A 104 37.87 15.23 0.37
C GLY A 104 39.09 15.66 -0.44
N ALA A 105 39.68 14.79 -1.26
CA ALA A 105 40.82 15.15 -2.08
C ALA A 105 40.41 15.96 -3.31
N GLU A 106 41.27 16.86 -3.75
CA GLU A 106 41.08 17.60 -5.00
C GLU A 106 41.44 16.74 -6.21
N VAL A 107 40.49 16.60 -7.13
CA VAL A 107 40.68 16.01 -8.45
C VAL A 107 40.27 17.07 -9.48
N GLU A 108 41.25 17.53 -10.27
CA GLU A 108 41.07 18.59 -11.28
C GLU A 108 40.36 19.85 -10.71
N GLY A 109 40.68 20.24 -9.47
CA GLY A 109 40.16 21.43 -8.81
C GLY A 109 38.76 21.30 -8.18
N SER A 110 38.24 20.07 -8.02
CA SER A 110 37.00 19.80 -7.26
C SER A 110 37.25 18.79 -6.15
N ALA A 111 36.75 19.07 -4.95
CA ALA A 111 36.81 18.16 -3.81
C ALA A 111 35.83 16.98 -4.02
N VAL A 112 36.37 15.77 -4.09
CA VAL A 112 35.61 14.55 -4.41
C VAL A 112 35.04 13.94 -3.13
N SER A 113 33.79 13.47 -3.19
CA SER A 113 33.17 12.69 -2.11
C SER A 113 33.12 11.23 -2.52
N VAL A 114 33.65 10.35 -1.66
CA VAL A 114 33.74 8.91 -1.95
C VAL A 114 32.97 8.11 -0.92
N GLN A 115 32.13 7.18 -1.38
CA GLN A 115 31.34 6.30 -0.52
C GLN A 115 31.54 4.84 -0.95
N VAL A 116 31.98 4.01 0.00
CA VAL A 116 31.99 2.55 -0.16
C VAL A 116 30.57 2.04 0.06
N SER A 117 30.03 1.31 -0.92
CA SER A 117 28.78 0.58 -0.76
C SER A 117 29.11 -0.90 -0.64
N SER A 118 29.06 -1.43 0.58
CA SER A 118 28.98 -2.87 0.77
C SER A 118 27.62 -3.32 0.21
N PRO A 119 27.55 -4.44 -0.55
CA PRO A 119 26.27 -5.00 -0.91
C PRO A 119 25.46 -5.24 0.37
N PRO A 120 24.13 -5.06 0.36
CA PRO A 120 23.33 -5.40 1.53
C PRO A 120 23.60 -6.85 1.85
N THR A 121 24.12 -7.13 3.05
CA THR A 121 24.14 -8.48 3.60
C THR A 121 22.73 -8.99 3.44
N GLY A 122 22.52 -9.97 2.57
CA GLY A 122 21.22 -10.60 2.44
C GLY A 122 20.76 -11.09 3.81
N PRO A 123 19.46 -11.34 4.01
CA PRO A 123 19.05 -12.11 5.17
C PRO A 123 19.91 -13.38 5.19
N GLN A 124 20.63 -13.61 6.30
CA GLN A 124 21.31 -14.88 6.51
C GLN A 124 20.20 -15.93 6.60
N TYR A 125 19.94 -16.63 5.51
CA TYR A 125 19.11 -17.83 5.54
C TYR A 125 19.89 -18.86 6.34
N GLY A 126 19.58 -18.93 7.63
CA GLY A 126 20.27 -19.79 8.60
C GLY A 126 19.87 -19.53 10.05
N GLU A 127 19.26 -18.38 10.35
CA GLU A 127 18.74 -18.10 11.70
C GLU A 127 17.25 -17.77 11.57
N THR A 128 16.42 -18.80 11.70
CA THR A 128 14.97 -18.67 11.78
C THR A 128 14.58 -18.12 13.14
N ASP A 129 13.74 -17.08 13.16
CA ASP A 129 13.12 -16.60 14.39
C ASP A 129 12.40 -17.77 15.07
N PRO A 130 12.53 -17.96 16.40
CA PRO A 130 11.94 -19.10 17.12
C PRO A 130 10.41 -19.20 16.95
N LEU A 131 9.77 -18.07 16.62
CA LEU A 131 8.33 -17.99 16.33
C LEU A 131 7.94 -18.65 14.99
N THR A 132 8.85 -18.71 14.02
CA THR A 132 8.62 -19.30 12.70
C THR A 132 8.78 -20.83 12.76
N GLU A 133 9.68 -21.33 13.61
CA GLU A 133 9.86 -22.76 13.87
C GLU A 133 8.65 -23.36 14.60
N LEU A 134 8.09 -22.63 15.58
CA LEU A 134 6.84 -23.01 16.25
C LEU A 134 5.65 -23.08 15.27
N ARG A 135 5.61 -22.18 14.29
CA ARG A 135 4.52 -22.09 13.30
C ARG A 135 4.59 -23.15 12.20
N MET A 136 5.77 -23.74 11.99
CA MET A 136 6.01 -24.81 11.04
C MET A 136 5.92 -26.21 11.67
N GLY A 137 5.63 -26.31 12.97
CA GLY A 137 5.36 -27.57 13.65
C GLY A 137 6.55 -28.54 13.72
N LEU A 138 7.78 -28.02 13.68
CA LEU A 138 9.00 -28.81 13.52
C LEU A 138 9.79 -29.09 14.81
N MET A 139 9.19 -28.84 15.99
CA MET A 139 9.76 -29.25 17.27
C MET A 139 8.73 -30.09 18.06
N THR A 140 9.05 -31.37 18.28
CA THR A 140 8.64 -32.10 19.48
C THR A 140 9.65 -31.76 20.56
N ILE A 141 9.22 -31.04 21.61
CA ILE A 141 10.02 -30.85 22.83
C ILE A 141 9.50 -31.85 23.84
N ASP A 142 10.41 -32.66 24.39
CA ASP A 142 10.16 -33.58 25.49
C ASP A 142 9.60 -32.79 26.69
N GLY A 143 8.30 -32.94 26.97
CA GLY A 143 7.61 -32.22 28.04
C GLY A 143 6.14 -32.62 28.14
N ASP A 144 5.67 -32.71 29.37
CA ASP A 144 4.50 -33.48 29.83
C ASP A 144 3.18 -33.18 29.09
N GLU A 145 2.36 -34.23 28.93
CA GLU A 145 1.14 -34.29 28.11
C GLU A 145 0.09 -33.19 28.45
N GLU A 146 0.16 -32.62 29.66
CA GLU A 146 -0.80 -31.64 30.18
C GLU A 146 -0.63 -30.22 29.60
N ASP A 147 0.62 -29.78 29.32
CA ASP A 147 0.88 -28.44 28.77
C ASP A 147 0.54 -28.34 27.27
N ASN A 148 0.65 -29.47 26.56
CA ASN A 148 0.26 -29.60 25.16
C ASN A 148 -1.27 -29.61 24.95
N GLN A 149 -2.04 -29.98 25.98
CA GLN A 149 -3.50 -29.92 25.98
C GLN A 149 -3.99 -28.45 26.00
N ILE A 150 -3.38 -27.63 26.86
CA ILE A 150 -3.72 -26.20 27.02
C ILE A 150 -3.37 -25.41 25.76
N LEU A 151 -2.23 -25.70 25.12
CA LEU A 151 -1.83 -25.07 23.86
C LEU A 151 -2.74 -25.46 22.69
N ARG A 152 -3.26 -26.70 22.66
CA ARG A 152 -4.24 -27.13 21.65
C ARG A 152 -5.61 -26.48 21.86
N GLU A 153 -6.05 -26.28 23.10
CA GLU A 153 -7.27 -25.52 23.42
C GLU A 153 -7.17 -24.03 23.10
N LEU A 154 -6.00 -23.42 23.31
CA LEU A 154 -5.73 -22.02 22.94
C LEU A 154 -5.74 -21.81 21.42
N ILE A 155 -5.18 -22.76 20.65
CA ILE A 155 -5.21 -22.71 19.19
C ILE A 155 -6.63 -23.01 18.66
N ALA A 156 -7.38 -23.90 19.32
CA ALA A 156 -8.76 -24.23 18.94
C ALA A 156 -9.77 -23.11 19.25
N SER A 157 -9.52 -22.31 20.29
CA SER A 157 -10.40 -21.18 20.66
C SER A 157 -10.15 -19.89 19.85
N GLU A 158 -9.03 -19.81 19.11
CA GLU A 158 -8.71 -18.65 18.27
C GLU A 158 -9.37 -18.70 16.87
N VAL A 159 -10.10 -19.79 16.54
CA VAL A 159 -10.88 -19.93 15.31
C VAL A 159 -12.26 -20.53 15.60
N LEU A 160 -13.25 -19.68 15.85
CA LEU A 160 -14.66 -20.05 15.70
C LEU A 160 -15.30 -19.13 14.65
N TYR A 161 -15.32 -19.63 13.41
CA TYR A 161 -16.44 -19.43 12.50
C TYR A 161 -17.23 -20.73 12.55
N GLU A 162 -18.41 -20.71 13.14
CA GLU A 162 -19.41 -21.75 12.92
C GLU A 162 -20.34 -21.27 11.78
N GLU A 163 -20.50 -22.09 10.75
CA GLU A 163 -21.55 -21.88 9.75
C GLU A 163 -22.91 -22.10 10.42
N PRO A 164 -23.94 -21.27 10.14
CA PRO A 164 -25.26 -21.49 10.73
C PRO A 164 -25.95 -22.68 10.08
N ASP A 165 -26.35 -23.66 10.90
CA ASP A 165 -27.10 -24.84 10.49
C ASP A 165 -28.49 -24.49 9.92
N GLU A 166 -28.80 -25.14 8.81
CA GLU A 166 -29.93 -24.95 7.92
C GLU A 166 -31.25 -25.53 8.49
N SER A 167 -31.63 -25.19 9.73
CA SER A 167 -32.80 -25.80 10.39
C SER A 167 -33.89 -24.86 10.95
N ASP A 168 -33.73 -23.54 10.94
CA ASP A 168 -34.78 -22.61 11.43
C ASP A 168 -35.81 -22.17 10.37
N ALA A 169 -35.71 -22.70 9.14
CA ALA A 169 -36.67 -22.46 8.09
C ALA A 169 -37.85 -23.46 8.14
N LYS A 170 -38.64 -23.46 9.23
CA LYS A 170 -40.00 -24.05 9.31
C LYS A 170 -40.63 -23.85 10.70
N SER A 171 -41.24 -22.70 10.96
CA SER A 171 -42.45 -22.65 11.78
C SER A 171 -43.18 -21.31 11.62
N SER A 172 -44.52 -21.38 11.66
CA SER A 172 -45.49 -20.28 11.72
C SER A 172 -45.83 -19.54 10.42
N GLY A 173 -46.34 -20.31 9.45
CA GLY A 173 -47.54 -19.88 8.72
C GLY A 173 -48.75 -20.61 9.29
N GLN A 174 -49.58 -19.95 10.10
CA GLN A 174 -50.99 -20.31 10.29
C GLN A 174 -51.78 -19.09 10.77
N LYS A 175 -52.93 -18.90 10.13
CA LYS A 175 -53.84 -17.74 10.14
C LYS A 175 -54.61 -17.59 11.45
N ASP A 176 -54.96 -16.35 11.80
CA ASP A 176 -56.22 -15.98 12.45
C ASP A 176 -56.70 -14.67 11.78
N GLN A 177 -57.60 -14.77 10.79
CA GLN A 177 -59.04 -14.50 10.91
C GLN A 177 -59.37 -13.07 11.33
N LEU A 178 -59.81 -12.31 10.32
CA LEU A 178 -60.55 -11.07 10.47
C LEU A 178 -61.91 -11.40 11.11
N GLU A 179 -62.24 -10.71 12.19
CA GLU A 179 -63.62 -10.41 12.56
C GLU A 179 -63.78 -8.88 12.56
N ALA A 180 -64.80 -8.44 11.84
CA ALA A 180 -65.26 -7.07 11.79
C ALA A 180 -66.33 -6.92 12.88
N ASP A 181 -66.16 -5.95 13.77
CA ASP A 181 -67.24 -5.46 14.62
C ASP A 181 -67.36 -3.95 14.47
N ASP A 182 -68.53 -3.55 13.97
CA ASP A 182 -69.04 -2.19 13.88
C ASP A 182 -69.42 -1.67 15.27
N GLY A 183 -69.03 -0.43 15.59
CA GLY A 183 -69.51 0.24 16.80
C GLY A 183 -68.78 1.54 17.08
N GLY A 184 -69.18 2.63 16.42
CA GLY A 184 -68.75 3.97 16.83
C GLY A 184 -69.34 4.35 18.19
N HIS A 185 -68.66 5.25 18.93
CA HIS A 185 -69.21 6.31 19.80
C HIS A 185 -68.07 7.32 20.05
N GLY A 186 -68.38 8.61 19.91
CA GLY A 186 -67.42 9.72 19.94
C GLY A 186 -67.20 10.36 21.31
N HIS A 187 -66.45 11.47 21.25
CA HIS A 187 -66.04 12.40 22.32
C HIS A 187 -64.98 11.82 23.29
N GLU A 188 -63.80 12.42 23.47
CA GLU A 188 -63.63 13.77 23.99
C GLU A 188 -62.36 14.47 23.45
N ILE A 189 -62.47 15.77 23.19
CA ILE A 189 -61.36 16.63 22.77
C ILE A 189 -60.77 17.18 24.06
N ASP A 190 -59.55 16.76 24.41
CA ASP A 190 -58.71 17.52 25.33
C ASP A 190 -57.56 18.18 24.57
N LEU A 191 -57.42 19.45 24.92
CA LEU A 191 -56.68 20.49 24.25
C LEU A 191 -55.17 20.38 24.43
N GLU A 192 -54.47 20.85 23.40
CA GLU A 192 -53.13 21.44 23.45
C GLU A 192 -51.94 20.55 23.86
N ALA A 193 -51.52 19.70 22.94
CA ALA A 193 -50.09 19.49 22.72
C ALA A 193 -49.73 20.11 21.35
N THR A 194 -49.01 21.24 21.39
CA THR A 194 -48.58 21.97 20.19
C THR A 194 -48.07 21.04 19.08
N ASP A 195 -48.47 21.29 17.84
CA ASP A 195 -47.96 20.59 16.65
C ASP A 195 -46.42 20.66 16.54
N ALA A 196 -45.78 21.60 17.25
CA ALA A 196 -44.34 21.68 17.42
C ALA A 196 -43.76 20.49 18.22
N ASP A 197 -44.45 20.00 19.25
CA ASP A 197 -43.99 18.89 20.08
C ASP A 197 -44.25 17.53 19.39
N ALA A 198 -45.33 17.41 18.61
CA ALA A 198 -45.55 16.26 17.73
C ALA A 198 -44.55 16.22 16.55
N PHE A 199 -44.17 17.37 16.01
CA PHE A 199 -43.11 17.49 14.99
C PHE A 199 -41.72 17.18 15.58
N LEU A 200 -41.44 17.62 16.80
CA LEU A 200 -40.21 17.29 17.54
C LEU A 200 -40.16 15.82 17.97
N ARG A 201 -41.29 15.17 18.27
CA ARG A 201 -41.34 13.72 18.53
C ARG A 201 -41.19 12.88 17.26
N ARG A 202 -41.70 13.35 16.11
CA ARG A 202 -41.46 12.70 14.80
C ARG A 202 -40.01 12.89 14.31
N ARG A 203 -39.36 14.00 14.70
CA ARG A 203 -37.92 14.25 14.47
C ARG A 203 -37.02 13.68 15.57
N GLY A 204 -37.61 13.41 16.72
CA GLY A 204 -37.08 12.78 17.92
C GLY A 204 -37.46 11.30 18.02
N MET A 205 -37.82 10.67 16.88
CA MET A 205 -37.42 9.29 16.64
C MET A 205 -35.89 9.31 16.72
N GLN A 206 -35.40 9.06 17.94
CA GLN A 206 -34.18 8.37 18.27
C GLN A 206 -33.25 8.35 17.04
N ALA A 207 -32.17 9.13 16.97
CA ALA A 207 -30.97 8.78 17.72
C ALA A 207 -31.08 7.38 18.35
N GLU A 208 -31.48 6.38 17.54
CA GLU A 208 -31.12 5.02 17.81
C GLU A 208 -29.63 5.15 17.97
N ASP A 209 -29.17 4.84 19.19
CA ASP A 209 -27.81 4.43 19.43
C ASP A 209 -27.50 3.45 18.31
N GLU A 210 -26.92 3.96 17.21
CA GLU A 210 -26.59 3.14 16.07
C GLU A 210 -25.55 2.20 16.64
N VAL A 211 -26.01 1.00 17.03
CA VAL A 211 -25.20 -0.10 17.52
C VAL A 211 -23.96 -0.07 16.65
N GLU A 212 -22.82 0.30 17.24
CA GLU A 212 -21.59 0.41 16.46
C GLU A 212 -21.47 -0.93 15.76
N PRO A 213 -21.42 -0.99 14.41
CA PRO A 213 -21.19 -2.25 13.76
C PRO A 213 -19.77 -2.66 14.14
N GLU A 214 -19.67 -3.43 15.22
CA GLU A 214 -18.46 -4.09 15.68
C GLU A 214 -18.19 -5.21 14.69
N LEU A 215 -17.72 -4.82 13.50
CA LEU A 215 -17.25 -5.76 12.51
C LEU A 215 -15.98 -6.41 13.08
N PRO A 216 -15.98 -7.73 13.37
CA PRO A 216 -14.82 -8.41 13.90
C PRO A 216 -13.68 -8.30 12.90
N GLY A 217 -12.54 -7.73 13.32
CA GLY A 217 -11.35 -7.59 12.49
C GLY A 217 -10.56 -6.31 12.76
N ARG A 218 -9.26 -6.37 12.44
CA ARG A 218 -8.38 -5.21 12.53
C ARG A 218 -8.64 -4.27 11.36
N TRP A 219 -9.27 -3.13 11.64
CA TRP A 219 -9.50 -2.07 10.66
C TRP A 219 -8.40 -1.01 10.77
N ALA A 220 -7.78 -0.67 9.65
CA ALA A 220 -6.86 0.45 9.55
C ALA A 220 -7.60 1.65 8.97
N GLU A 221 -7.36 2.81 9.56
CA GLU A 221 -8.08 4.04 9.27
C GLU A 221 -7.10 5.09 8.76
N THR A 222 -7.53 5.90 7.80
CA THR A 222 -6.73 7.01 7.29
C THR A 222 -7.59 8.21 6.97
N ILE A 223 -7.22 9.34 7.55
CA ILE A 223 -7.81 10.63 7.24
C ILE A 223 -7.22 11.12 5.91
N VAL A 224 -8.06 11.21 4.88
CA VAL A 224 -7.65 11.71 3.57
C VAL A 224 -7.64 13.23 3.56
N ARG A 225 -8.64 13.84 4.20
CA ARG A 225 -8.82 15.29 4.24
C ARG A 225 -9.61 15.68 5.48
N ALA A 226 -9.13 16.68 6.20
CA ALA A 226 -9.88 17.38 7.24
C ALA A 226 -10.02 18.85 6.82
N ASP A 227 -11.25 19.36 6.84
CA ASP A 227 -11.59 20.74 6.52
C ASP A 227 -12.34 21.37 7.69
N ARG A 228 -12.01 22.62 8.05
CA ARG A 228 -12.85 23.45 8.92
C ARG A 228 -13.78 24.27 8.03
N VAL A 229 -15.07 24.02 8.13
CA VAL A 229 -16.11 24.70 7.35
C VAL A 229 -16.93 25.62 8.25
N GLN A 230 -17.51 26.68 7.70
CA GLN A 230 -18.27 27.67 8.48
C GLN A 230 -19.58 28.04 7.79
N LYS A 231 -20.63 28.23 8.60
CA LYS A 231 -21.92 28.79 8.18
C LYS A 231 -22.05 30.19 8.79
N VAL A 232 -22.17 31.20 7.93
CA VAL A 232 -22.36 32.59 8.35
C VAL A 232 -23.82 32.82 8.78
N ILE A 233 -24.02 33.50 9.90
CA ILE A 233 -25.32 33.91 10.45
C ILE A 233 -25.27 35.41 10.78
N LYS A 234 -26.43 36.04 11.03
CA LYS A 234 -26.52 37.49 11.28
C LYS A 234 -25.67 37.97 12.47
N GLY A 235 -25.41 37.12 13.46
CA GLY A 235 -24.63 37.43 14.66
C GLY A 235 -23.24 36.81 14.73
N GLY A 236 -22.72 36.22 13.65
CA GLY A 236 -21.40 35.57 13.65
C GLY A 236 -21.28 34.41 12.67
N MET A 237 -20.46 33.41 13.03
CA MET A 237 -20.27 32.22 12.21
C MET A 237 -20.23 30.96 13.07
N ILE A 238 -21.02 29.96 12.69
CA ILE A 238 -20.98 28.63 13.30
C ILE A 238 -19.96 27.81 12.51
N MET A 239 -18.93 27.35 13.19
CA MET A 239 -17.89 26.51 12.58
C MET A 239 -18.25 25.03 12.72
N SER A 240 -17.70 24.18 11.87
CA SER A 240 -17.81 22.73 11.97
C SER A 240 -16.59 22.09 11.31
N TYR A 241 -16.21 20.92 11.78
CA TYR A 241 -15.19 20.10 11.13
C TYR A 241 -15.85 19.10 10.19
N ARG A 242 -15.27 18.96 9.00
CA ARG A 242 -15.66 17.97 7.99
C ARG A 242 -14.44 17.10 7.68
N THR A 243 -14.56 15.81 7.92
CA THR A 243 -13.47 14.86 7.72
C THR A 243 -13.88 13.79 6.73
N LEU A 244 -12.98 13.50 5.78
CA LEU A 244 -13.09 12.40 4.82
C LEU A 244 -12.13 11.29 5.27
N VAL A 245 -12.70 10.15 5.64
CA VAL A 245 -11.98 9.00 6.17
C VAL A 245 -12.11 7.82 5.21
N VAL A 246 -11.05 7.04 5.11
CA VAL A 246 -11.03 5.76 4.41
C VAL A 246 -10.63 4.70 5.43
N VAL A 247 -11.33 3.57 5.38
CA VAL A 247 -11.13 2.43 6.26
C VAL A 247 -10.84 1.21 5.40
N GLY A 248 -9.96 0.32 5.84
CA GLY A 248 -9.70 -0.93 5.14
C GLY A 248 -9.02 -1.97 6.02
N ASN A 249 -9.13 -3.24 5.62
CA ASN A 249 -8.54 -4.36 6.34
C ASN A 249 -7.19 -4.80 5.75
N GLY A 250 -6.68 -4.15 4.70
CA GLY A 250 -5.47 -4.59 4.01
C GLY A 250 -5.63 -5.90 3.20
N HIS A 251 -6.84 -6.47 3.15
CA HIS A 251 -7.13 -7.74 2.51
C HIS A 251 -8.10 -7.65 1.32
N GLY A 252 -8.24 -6.46 0.72
CA GLY A 252 -9.13 -6.23 -0.42
C GLY A 252 -10.49 -5.67 -0.04
N VAL A 253 -10.77 -5.45 1.25
CA VAL A 253 -12.00 -4.83 1.73
C VAL A 253 -11.69 -3.43 2.27
N GLY A 254 -12.50 -2.47 1.87
CA GLY A 254 -12.41 -1.12 2.41
C GLY A 254 -13.59 -0.26 2.01
N GLY A 255 -13.72 0.86 2.70
CA GLY A 255 -14.83 1.79 2.56
C GLY A 255 -14.39 3.23 2.81
N PHE A 256 -15.29 4.17 2.54
CA PHE A 256 -15.06 5.58 2.81
C PHE A 256 -16.29 6.22 3.44
N GLY A 257 -16.03 7.25 4.25
CA GLY A 257 -17.06 7.96 4.97
C GLY A 257 -16.72 9.44 5.11
N VAL A 258 -17.77 10.25 5.20
CA VAL A 258 -17.65 11.69 5.48
C VAL A 258 -18.33 11.94 6.81
N GLY A 259 -17.58 12.43 7.79
CA GLY A 259 -18.11 12.87 9.06
C GLY A 259 -18.13 14.39 9.16
N LYS A 260 -19.18 14.93 9.78
CA LYS A 260 -19.27 16.36 10.11
C LYS A 260 -19.77 16.52 11.53
N ALA A 261 -19.03 17.31 12.32
CA ALA A 261 -19.35 17.60 13.72
C ALA A 261 -18.83 18.99 14.12
N GLN A 262 -19.19 19.45 15.31
CA GLN A 262 -18.66 20.68 15.91
C GLN A 262 -17.22 20.49 16.40
N ASP A 263 -16.92 19.30 16.91
CA ASP A 263 -15.58 18.89 17.33
C ASP A 263 -14.87 18.07 16.24
N ALA A 264 -13.53 18.15 16.24
CA ALA A 264 -12.69 17.47 15.27
C ALA A 264 -12.67 15.95 15.51
N ALA A 265 -12.51 15.49 16.75
CA ALA A 265 -12.45 14.07 17.07
C ALA A 265 -13.79 13.39 16.78
N GLU A 266 -14.89 14.03 17.18
CA GLU A 266 -16.23 13.55 16.87
C GLU A 266 -16.49 13.46 15.35
N SER A 267 -15.94 14.40 14.56
CA SER A 267 -16.08 14.36 13.10
C SER A 267 -15.37 13.14 12.48
N VAL A 268 -14.24 12.70 13.07
CA VAL A 268 -13.49 11.52 12.62
C VAL A 268 -14.29 10.26 12.96
N ALA A 269 -14.78 10.13 14.20
CA ALA A 269 -15.58 8.98 14.65
C ALA A 269 -16.83 8.78 13.77
N ARG A 270 -17.58 9.85 13.46
CA ARG A 270 -18.72 9.80 12.53
C ARG A 270 -18.30 9.35 11.12
N GLY A 271 -17.13 9.81 10.66
CA GLY A 271 -16.57 9.41 9.37
C GLY A 271 -16.22 7.92 9.31
N ILE A 272 -15.66 7.37 10.38
CA ILE A 272 -15.32 5.95 10.52
C ILE A 272 -16.57 5.08 10.50
N ARG A 273 -17.59 5.42 11.31
CA ARG A 273 -18.87 4.68 11.32
C ARG A 273 -19.50 4.64 9.94
N GLN A 274 -19.53 5.78 9.25
CA GLN A 274 -20.05 5.85 7.89
C GLN A 274 -19.22 5.03 6.88
N ALA A 275 -17.90 4.96 7.06
CA ALA A 275 -17.02 4.18 6.20
C ALA A 275 -17.22 2.67 6.37
N LYS A 276 -17.40 2.20 7.62
CA LYS A 276 -17.69 0.80 7.95
C LYS A 276 -19.02 0.32 7.38
N LYS A 277 -20.00 1.21 7.22
CA LYS A 277 -21.27 0.89 6.52
C LYS A 277 -21.12 0.77 5.00
N ASN A 278 -20.15 1.47 4.41
CA ASN A 278 -19.97 1.60 2.95
C ASN A 278 -18.75 0.80 2.47
N LEU A 279 -18.70 -0.50 2.77
CA LEU A 279 -17.59 -1.36 2.37
C LEU A 279 -17.74 -1.85 0.92
N VAL A 280 -16.60 -1.96 0.24
CA VAL A 280 -16.45 -2.53 -1.09
C VAL A 280 -15.42 -3.65 -1.01
N VAL A 281 -15.78 -4.81 -1.55
CA VAL A 281 -14.89 -5.98 -1.67
C VAL A 281 -14.25 -5.97 -3.06
N VAL A 282 -12.93 -6.16 -3.09
CA VAL A 282 -12.15 -6.21 -4.33
C VAL A 282 -11.23 -7.42 -4.31
N ASP A 283 -11.40 -8.27 -5.31
CA ASP A 283 -10.51 -9.40 -5.53
C ASP A 283 -9.14 -8.94 -6.02
N ARG A 284 -8.10 -9.29 -5.27
CA ARG A 284 -6.71 -8.93 -5.58
C ARG A 284 -6.05 -10.07 -6.35
N TYR A 285 -5.43 -9.74 -7.47
CA TYR A 285 -4.59 -10.65 -8.21
C TYR A 285 -3.24 -10.84 -7.50
N LYS A 286 -2.89 -12.09 -7.19
CA LYS A 286 -1.66 -12.45 -6.46
C LYS A 286 -1.52 -11.66 -5.15
N ASN A 287 -2.65 -11.41 -4.47
CA ASN A 287 -2.77 -10.65 -3.23
C ASN A 287 -2.37 -9.16 -3.28
N THR A 288 -1.74 -8.66 -4.35
CA THR A 288 -1.20 -7.29 -4.39
C THR A 288 -1.72 -6.41 -5.52
N ALA A 289 -2.12 -6.98 -6.65
CA ALA A 289 -2.37 -6.23 -7.90
C ALA A 289 -3.82 -6.31 -8.36
N LEU A 290 -4.20 -5.43 -9.31
CA LEU A 290 -5.49 -5.53 -10.01
C LEU A 290 -5.43 -6.52 -11.17
N VAL A 291 -6.57 -7.16 -11.47
CA VAL A 291 -6.70 -8.08 -12.61
C VAL A 291 -6.67 -7.35 -13.97
N HIS A 292 -7.40 -6.25 -14.10
CA HIS A 292 -7.52 -5.50 -15.35
C HIS A 292 -7.61 -4.00 -15.06
N THR A 293 -7.45 -3.20 -16.11
CA THR A 293 -7.59 -1.75 -16.00
C THR A 293 -9.06 -1.40 -15.77
N VAL A 294 -9.34 -0.66 -14.70
CA VAL A 294 -10.69 -0.21 -14.34
C VAL A 294 -10.77 1.30 -14.39
N GLU A 295 -11.94 1.80 -14.75
CA GLU A 295 -12.23 3.22 -14.77
C GLU A 295 -13.51 3.55 -14.01
N GLY A 296 -13.44 4.65 -13.26
CA GLY A 296 -14.54 5.17 -12.46
C GLY A 296 -14.72 6.65 -12.70
N ARG A 297 -15.97 7.10 -12.64
CA ARG A 297 -16.34 8.50 -12.80
C ARG A 297 -17.25 8.92 -11.66
N HIS A 298 -16.95 10.06 -11.07
CA HIS A 298 -17.84 10.75 -10.15
C HIS A 298 -17.86 12.23 -10.52
N ASN A 299 -19.04 12.75 -10.86
CA ASN A 299 -19.22 14.11 -11.41
C ASN A 299 -18.27 14.35 -12.60
N ASN A 300 -17.49 15.43 -12.55
CA ASN A 300 -16.47 15.78 -13.54
C ASN A 300 -15.07 15.25 -13.19
N CYS A 301 -14.97 14.21 -12.35
CA CYS A 301 -13.74 13.51 -12.03
C CYS A 301 -13.75 12.11 -12.67
N LYS A 302 -12.76 11.80 -13.50
CA LYS A 302 -12.53 10.45 -14.05
C LYS A 302 -11.21 9.91 -13.50
N VAL A 303 -11.25 8.73 -12.89
CA VAL A 303 -10.05 8.03 -12.41
C VAL A 303 -9.88 6.74 -13.19
N VAL A 304 -8.66 6.52 -13.67
CA VAL A 304 -8.24 5.30 -14.36
C VAL A 304 -7.20 4.61 -13.49
N LEU A 305 -7.51 3.38 -13.08
CA LEU A 305 -6.60 2.48 -12.37
C LEU A 305 -6.13 1.43 -13.37
N ARG A 306 -4.84 1.44 -13.69
CA ARG A 306 -4.24 0.45 -14.59
C ARG A 306 -3.65 -0.69 -13.75
N ALA A 307 -4.00 -1.91 -14.15
CA ALA A 307 -3.35 -3.12 -13.65
C ALA A 307 -1.88 -3.14 -14.08
N VAL A 308 -1.02 -3.58 -13.16
CA VAL A 308 0.42 -3.65 -13.36
C VAL A 308 0.92 -5.00 -12.83
N PRO A 309 2.05 -5.52 -13.35
CA PRO A 309 2.82 -6.57 -12.70
C PRO A 309 2.93 -6.50 -11.18
N PRO A 310 2.87 -7.64 -10.46
CA PRO A 310 3.19 -7.68 -9.04
C PRO A 310 4.65 -7.25 -8.82
N GLY A 311 4.91 -6.48 -7.76
CA GLY A 311 6.24 -5.95 -7.45
C GLY A 311 6.61 -4.65 -8.20
N TYR A 312 5.68 -4.03 -8.93
CA TYR A 312 5.89 -2.73 -9.56
C TYR A 312 5.77 -1.55 -8.58
N GLY A 313 4.98 -1.72 -7.53
CA GLY A 313 4.59 -0.71 -6.56
C GLY A 313 3.46 0.21 -7.05
N PHE A 314 3.16 1.23 -6.23
CA PHE A 314 2.13 2.21 -6.54
C PHE A 314 2.72 3.45 -7.24
N LYS A 315 2.08 3.90 -8.33
CA LYS A 315 2.39 5.19 -8.97
C LYS A 315 1.12 5.98 -9.24
N GLY A 316 0.96 7.12 -8.59
CA GLY A 316 -0.22 7.96 -8.78
C GLY A 316 -0.32 9.10 -7.77
N GLY A 317 -1.54 9.62 -7.60
CA GLY A 317 -1.82 10.67 -6.63
C GLY A 317 -1.91 10.15 -5.20
N ARG A 318 -1.57 11.00 -4.22
CA ARG A 318 -1.56 10.67 -2.77
C ARG A 318 -2.92 10.15 -2.26
N THR A 319 -4.02 10.74 -2.73
CA THR A 319 -5.38 10.29 -2.35
C THR A 319 -5.64 8.86 -2.81
N ALA A 320 -5.21 8.50 -4.03
CA ALA A 320 -5.36 7.14 -4.53
C ALA A 320 -4.44 6.17 -3.79
N GLN A 321 -3.23 6.62 -3.44
CA GLN A 321 -2.29 5.84 -2.64
C GLN A 321 -2.88 5.46 -1.28
N ALA A 322 -3.42 6.44 -0.55
CA ALA A 322 -4.02 6.22 0.76
C ALA A 322 -5.13 5.16 0.69
N ILE A 323 -6.02 5.25 -0.30
CA ILE A 323 -7.12 4.29 -0.45
C ILE A 323 -6.61 2.89 -0.77
N LEU A 324 -5.75 2.77 -1.79
CA LEU A 324 -5.29 1.46 -2.27
C LEU A 324 -4.43 0.76 -1.23
N GLN A 325 -3.64 1.51 -0.46
CA GLN A 325 -2.87 0.97 0.66
C GLN A 325 -3.77 0.42 1.77
N GLN A 326 -4.84 1.14 2.15
CA GLN A 326 -5.80 0.63 3.15
C GLN A 326 -6.53 -0.63 2.69
N MET A 327 -6.78 -0.76 1.38
CA MET A 327 -7.36 -1.98 0.82
C MET A 327 -6.33 -3.10 0.56
N GLY A 328 -5.03 -2.85 0.76
CA GLY A 328 -3.97 -3.83 0.51
C GLY A 328 -3.66 -4.08 -0.97
N ILE A 329 -3.90 -3.10 -1.84
CA ILE A 329 -3.51 -3.11 -3.25
C ILE A 329 -2.19 -2.32 -3.37
N ALA A 330 -1.08 -3.04 -3.42
CA ALA A 330 0.26 -2.45 -3.49
C ALA A 330 0.64 -2.03 -4.93
N ASP A 331 0.20 -2.81 -5.93
CA ASP A 331 0.65 -2.69 -7.31
C ASP A 331 -0.44 -2.11 -8.21
N CYS A 332 -0.38 -0.80 -8.45
CA CYS A 332 -1.33 -0.10 -9.31
C CYS A 332 -0.78 1.23 -9.84
N THR A 333 -1.13 1.58 -11.08
CA THR A 333 -0.92 2.94 -11.59
C THR A 333 -2.25 3.69 -11.64
N ALA A 334 -2.34 4.84 -10.98
CA ALA A 334 -3.57 5.63 -10.90
C ALA A 334 -3.39 7.01 -11.54
N LYS A 335 -4.32 7.39 -12.43
CA LYS A 335 -4.37 8.71 -13.06
C LYS A 335 -5.78 9.31 -12.94
N ALA A 336 -5.86 10.53 -12.39
CA ALA A 336 -7.10 11.29 -12.28
C ALA A 336 -7.16 12.43 -13.33
N TYR A 337 -8.31 12.55 -13.99
CA TYR A 337 -8.64 13.53 -15.01
C TYR A 337 -9.82 14.40 -14.57
N GLY A 338 -9.91 15.61 -15.11
CA GLY A 338 -10.96 16.59 -14.78
C GLY A 338 -10.75 17.25 -13.41
N ARG A 339 -11.83 17.46 -12.65
CA ARG A 339 -11.80 18.08 -11.32
C ARG A 339 -11.27 17.09 -10.28
N ARG A 340 -10.17 17.44 -9.59
CA ARG A 340 -9.43 16.53 -8.67
C ARG A 340 -9.65 16.85 -7.19
N THR A 341 -10.89 17.12 -6.80
CA THR A 341 -11.26 17.28 -5.39
C THR A 341 -11.14 15.93 -4.67
N PRO A 342 -10.55 15.86 -3.45
CA PRO A 342 -10.32 14.58 -2.75
C PRO A 342 -11.58 13.72 -2.62
N ALA A 343 -12.72 14.33 -2.26
CA ALA A 343 -14.01 13.64 -2.15
C ALA A 343 -14.45 12.99 -3.47
N SER A 344 -14.34 13.72 -4.59
CA SER A 344 -14.74 13.21 -5.91
C SER A 344 -13.76 12.15 -6.42
N VAL A 345 -12.47 12.28 -6.13
CA VAL A 345 -11.46 11.27 -6.47
C VAL A 345 -11.72 9.97 -5.70
N VAL A 346 -11.97 10.05 -4.39
CA VAL A 346 -12.29 8.88 -3.54
C VAL A 346 -13.52 8.16 -4.08
N GLN A 347 -14.62 8.89 -4.30
CA GLN A 347 -15.85 8.31 -4.84
C GLN A 347 -15.66 7.71 -6.25
N ALA A 348 -14.86 8.35 -7.10
CA ALA A 348 -14.55 7.81 -8.42
C ALA A 348 -13.71 6.52 -8.34
N ILE A 349 -12.78 6.42 -7.38
CA ILE A 349 -11.97 5.22 -7.14
C ILE A 349 -12.84 4.08 -6.65
N PHE A 350 -13.68 4.29 -5.65
CA PHE A 350 -14.58 3.24 -5.16
C PHE A 350 -15.57 2.78 -6.25
N LYS A 351 -16.06 3.70 -7.10
CA LYS A 351 -16.84 3.32 -8.29
C LYS A 351 -16.04 2.53 -9.34
N ALA A 352 -14.74 2.79 -9.48
CA ALA A 352 -13.87 2.01 -10.37
C ALA A 352 -13.65 0.60 -9.82
N LEU A 353 -13.42 0.51 -8.51
CA LEU A 353 -13.17 -0.73 -7.78
C LEU A 353 -14.42 -1.62 -7.69
N ALA A 354 -15.61 -1.04 -7.52
CA ALA A 354 -16.87 -1.77 -7.56
C ALA A 354 -17.16 -2.41 -8.93
N ARG A 355 -16.52 -1.93 -10.01
CA ARG A 355 -16.59 -2.54 -11.35
C ARG A 355 -15.50 -3.57 -11.60
N HIS A 356 -14.59 -3.74 -10.65
CA HIS A 356 -13.55 -4.74 -10.75
C HIS A 356 -14.18 -6.13 -10.80
N LYS A 357 -13.57 -7.01 -11.58
CA LYS A 357 -14.00 -8.38 -11.77
C LYS A 357 -12.83 -9.27 -11.49
N SER A 358 -13.09 -10.34 -10.75
CA SER A 358 -12.09 -11.37 -10.45
C SER A 358 -11.62 -12.05 -11.73
N LEU A 359 -10.44 -12.67 -11.68
CA LEU A 359 -9.93 -13.42 -12.82
C LEU A 359 -10.88 -14.55 -13.21
N ASP A 360 -11.45 -15.23 -12.21
CA ASP A 360 -12.45 -16.28 -12.38
C ASP A 360 -13.73 -15.77 -13.08
N GLN A 361 -14.28 -14.65 -12.62
CA GLN A 361 -15.45 -14.02 -13.27
C GLN A 361 -15.17 -13.68 -14.74
N ILE A 362 -13.98 -13.17 -15.05
CA ILE A 362 -13.61 -12.85 -16.44
C ILE A 362 -13.45 -14.13 -17.25
N SER A 363 -12.83 -15.18 -16.69
CA SER A 363 -12.66 -16.48 -17.33
C SER A 363 -14.01 -17.10 -17.72
N ARG A 364 -14.95 -17.13 -16.76
CA ARG A 364 -16.32 -17.63 -16.97
C ARG A 364 -17.05 -16.84 -18.05
N SER A 365 -16.95 -15.50 -18.02
CA SER A 365 -17.60 -14.65 -19.02
C SER A 365 -17.05 -14.82 -20.44
N ARG A 366 -15.80 -15.27 -20.58
CA ARG A 366 -15.14 -15.48 -21.87
C ARG A 366 -15.13 -16.94 -22.32
N GLY A 367 -15.61 -17.87 -21.49
CA GLY A 367 -15.58 -19.31 -21.79
C GLY A 367 -14.16 -19.88 -21.94
N ARG A 368 -13.15 -19.31 -21.28
CA ARG A 368 -11.76 -19.78 -21.35
C ARG A 368 -11.29 -20.33 -20.01
N ARG A 369 -10.22 -21.13 -20.04
CA ARG A 369 -9.55 -21.62 -18.81
C ARG A 369 -8.74 -20.49 -18.17
N ILE A 370 -8.66 -20.49 -16.83
CA ILE A 370 -7.96 -19.46 -16.05
C ILE A 370 -6.48 -19.36 -16.45
N LEU A 371 -5.82 -20.52 -16.62
CA LEU A 371 -4.42 -20.63 -17.06
C LEU A 371 -4.14 -19.90 -18.38
N GLU A 372 -5.08 -19.99 -19.34
CA GLU A 372 -4.94 -19.35 -20.66
C GLU A 372 -5.02 -17.82 -20.55
N MET A 373 -5.82 -17.33 -19.60
CA MET A 373 -6.00 -15.90 -19.33
C MET A 373 -4.79 -15.30 -18.60
N GLU A 374 -4.13 -16.08 -17.75
CA GLU A 374 -2.91 -15.69 -17.06
C GLU A 374 -1.73 -15.58 -18.04
N TRP A 375 -1.55 -16.57 -18.92
CA TRP A 375 -0.50 -16.58 -19.96
C TRP A 375 -0.55 -15.36 -20.88
N ARG A 376 -1.75 -14.98 -21.34
CA ARG A 376 -1.95 -13.83 -22.25
C ARG A 376 -1.65 -12.46 -21.62
N ARG A 377 -1.51 -12.37 -20.29
CA ARG A 377 -1.15 -11.11 -19.63
C ARG A 377 0.32 -10.72 -19.78
N GLY A 378 1.16 -11.60 -20.36
CA GLY A 378 2.53 -11.26 -20.78
C GLY A 378 3.33 -10.65 -19.63
N LEU A 379 3.45 -11.42 -18.56
CA LEU A 379 3.95 -10.98 -17.27
C LEU A 379 5.06 -11.91 -16.80
#